data_AF-A0A4Y2BDI1-F1
#
_entry.id   AF-A0A4Y2BDI1-F1
#
_cell.length_a   1.000
_cell.length_b   1.000
_cell.length_c   1.000
_cell.angle_alpha   90.00
_cell.angle_beta   90.00
_cell.angle_gamma   90.00
#
_symmetry.space_group_name_H-M   'P 1'
#
loop_
_entity.id
_entity.type
_entity.pdbx_description
1 polymer ?
#
loop_
_entity_poly.entity_id
_entity_poly.type
_entity_poly.pdbx_seq_one_letter_code
_entity_poly.pdbx_strand_id
1 'polypeptide(L)'
;MGNLPSERENPTSPLNIAVVDFAGPFHIKPSTKRRGSLIKVYLAAFICFVTKAMDLEVVSDLSSAEFMACLEILFARRGKSAKLFSDNATNFVEANTELKKLYELLVWW
;
A
#
# COMPACT_ATOMS: atom_id res chain seq x y z
N MET A 1 23.55 -10.11 19.03
CA MET A 1 22.79 -9.58 17.88
C MET A 1 21.73 -10.60 17.53
N GLY A 2 20.45 -10.21 17.51
CA GLY A 2 19.37 -11.13 17.14
C GLY A 2 19.32 -11.32 15.62
N ASN A 3 19.00 -12.53 15.16
CA ASN A 3 18.81 -12.80 13.74
C ASN A 3 17.62 -12.00 13.20
N LEU A 4 17.74 -11.45 11.98
CA LEU A 4 16.60 -10.78 11.36
C LEU A 4 15.66 -11.86 10.78
N PRO A 5 14.38 -11.52 10.58
CA PRO A 5 13.47 -12.34 9.80
C PRO A 5 14.05 -12.61 8.40
N SER A 6 13.87 -13.84 7.92
CA SER A 6 14.35 -14.28 6.61
C SER A 6 13.90 -13.37 5.45
N GLU A 7 12.72 -12.77 5.58
CA GLU A 7 12.12 -11.80 4.67
C GLU A 7 12.93 -10.51 4.51
N ARG A 8 13.81 -10.18 5.46
CA ARG A 8 14.69 -9.02 5.42
C ARG A 8 16.09 -9.32 4.89
N GLU A 9 16.48 -10.60 4.86
CA GLU A 9 17.84 -11.02 4.54
C GLU A 9 17.94 -11.62 3.13
N ASN A 10 16.92 -12.35 2.69
CA ASN A 10 16.92 -13.02 1.39
C ASN A 10 16.66 -12.01 0.26
N PRO A 11 17.61 -11.84 -0.69
CA PRO A 11 17.44 -10.93 -1.80
C PRO A 11 16.23 -11.30 -2.67
N THR A 12 15.39 -10.31 -2.97
CA THR A 12 14.23 -10.45 -3.87
C THR A 12 14.08 -9.18 -4.70
N SER A 13 13.22 -9.19 -5.72
CA SER A 13 12.91 -7.98 -6.48
C SER A 13 12.33 -6.88 -5.57
N PRO A 14 12.58 -5.59 -5.87
CA PRO A 14 12.06 -4.49 -5.07
C PRO A 14 10.55 -4.59 -4.86
N LEU A 15 10.09 -4.34 -3.63
CA LEU A 15 8.69 -4.43 -3.20
C LEU A 15 8.02 -5.81 -3.33
N ASN A 16 8.77 -6.88 -3.65
CA ASN A 16 8.21 -8.24 -3.65
C ASN A 16 7.75 -8.69 -2.26
N ILE A 17 8.50 -8.27 -1.23
CA ILE A 17 8.12 -8.38 0.17
C ILE A 17 8.17 -6.97 0.76
N ALA A 18 7.03 -6.45 1.18
CA ALA A 18 6.90 -5.08 1.65
C ALA A 18 5.95 -4.97 2.85
N VAL A 19 6.09 -3.88 3.61
CA VAL A 19 5.06 -3.40 4.55
C VAL A 19 4.34 -2.22 3.93
N VAL A 20 3.07 -2.06 4.27
CA VAL A 20 2.29 -0.85 4.02
C VAL A 20 1.83 -0.24 5.33
N ASP A 21 1.83 1.09 5.39
CA ASP A 21 1.19 1.86 6.45
C ASP A 21 0.60 3.15 5.87
N PHE A 22 -0.40 3.71 6.54
CA PHE A 22 -0.94 5.02 6.20
C PHE A 22 -0.32 6.12 7.06
N ALA A 23 0.20 7.16 6.41
CA ALA A 23 0.67 8.36 7.05
C ALA A 23 -0.30 9.53 6.83
N GLY A 24 -0.49 10.36 7.85
CA GLY A 24 -1.28 11.59 7.75
C GLY A 24 -2.05 11.93 9.02
N PRO A 25 -3.03 12.84 8.94
CA PRO A 25 -3.48 13.52 7.71
C PRO A 25 -2.55 14.64 7.25
N PHE A 26 -2.42 14.80 5.93
CA PHE A 26 -1.74 15.92 5.29
C PHE A 26 -2.74 16.86 4.62
N HIS A 27 -2.36 18.11 4.43
CA HIS A 27 -3.17 19.11 3.74
C HIS A 27 -2.43 19.60 2.50
N ILE A 28 -2.97 19.29 1.32
CA ILE A 28 -2.37 19.69 0.04
C ILE A 28 -3.17 20.81 -0.61
N LYS A 29 -2.47 21.70 -1.30
CA LYS A 29 -3.10 22.71 -2.15
C LYS A 29 -3.20 22.16 -3.58
N PRO A 30 -4.41 21.96 -4.13
CA PRO A 30 -4.55 21.51 -5.52
C PRO A 30 -3.94 22.55 -6.48
N SER A 31 -3.04 22.10 -7.37
CA SER A 31 -2.24 23.00 -8.22
C SER A 31 -3.09 23.87 -9.16
N THR A 32 -4.27 23.38 -9.55
CA THR A 32 -5.17 24.02 -10.52
C THR A 32 -5.83 25.31 -10.00
N LYS A 33 -5.85 25.55 -8.67
CA LYS A 33 -6.53 26.73 -8.09
C LYS A 33 -5.55 27.63 -7.32
N ARG A 34 -5.24 28.82 -7.87
CA ARG A 34 -4.46 29.88 -7.20
C ARG A 34 -5.00 30.20 -5.78
N ARG A 35 -6.32 30.14 -5.60
CA ARG A 35 -7.06 30.25 -4.31
C ARG A 35 -7.95 29.02 -4.04
N GLY A 36 -7.38 27.82 -4.08
CA GLY A 36 -8.07 26.60 -3.63
C GLY A 36 -8.00 26.42 -2.11
N SER A 37 -9.06 25.90 -1.51
CA SER A 37 -9.01 25.38 -0.13
C SER A 37 -8.04 24.20 -0.06
N LEU A 38 -7.42 24.04 1.10
CA LEU A 38 -6.60 22.86 1.37
C LEU A 38 -7.48 21.61 1.37
N ILE A 39 -6.99 20.54 0.76
CA ILE A 39 -7.66 19.24 0.73
C ILE A 39 -6.89 18.31 1.66
N LYS A 40 -7.62 17.61 2.51
CA LYS A 40 -7.07 16.57 3.39
C LYS A 40 -6.77 15.33 2.55
N VAL A 41 -5.57 14.79 2.71
CA VAL A 41 -5.12 13.55 2.05
C VAL A 41 -4.29 12.72 3.00
N TYR A 42 -4.07 11.47 2.65
CA TYR A 42 -3.17 10.55 3.34
C TYR A 42 -2.15 9.98 2.35
N LEU A 43 -1.08 9.39 2.88
CA LEU A 43 -0.08 8.70 2.07
C LEU A 43 -0.11 7.21 2.44
N ALA A 44 -0.30 6.34 1.45
CA ALA A 44 0.04 4.93 1.57
C ALA A 44 1.54 4.78 1.34
N ALA A 45 2.27 4.32 2.35
CA ALA A 45 3.70 4.13 2.30
C ALA A 45 4.04 2.65 2.20
N PHE A 46 4.55 2.23 1.04
CA PHE A 46 4.99 0.87 0.79
C PHE A 46 6.51 0.78 0.93
N ILE A 47 7.00 0.00 1.89
CA ILE A 47 8.44 -0.11 2.18
C ILE A 47 8.90 -1.55 1.95
N CYS A 48 9.85 -1.72 1.03
CA CYS A 48 10.46 -3.02 0.76
C CYS A 48 11.33 -3.50 1.94
N PHE A 49 11.20 -4.78 2.30
CA PHE A 49 11.95 -5.36 3.42
C PHE A 49 13.44 -5.45 3.18
N VAL A 50 13.83 -5.82 1.95
CA VAL A 50 15.22 -6.08 1.56
C VAL A 50 15.94 -4.77 1.23
N THR A 51 15.42 -4.00 0.28
CA THR A 51 16.12 -2.83 -0.26
C THR A 51 15.85 -1.54 0.50
N LYS A 52 14.82 -1.52 1.37
CA LYS A 52 14.28 -0.30 1.99
C LYS A 52 13.79 0.76 0.99
N ALA A 53 13.61 0.39 -0.28
CA ALA A 53 12.96 1.24 -1.25
C ALA A 53 11.53 1.53 -0.80
N MET A 54 11.12 2.79 -0.90
CA MET A 54 9.80 3.26 -0.53
C MET A 54 9.04 3.74 -1.77
N ASP A 55 7.80 3.28 -1.93
CA ASP A 55 6.83 3.88 -2.85
C ASP A 55 5.75 4.60 -2.03
N LEU A 56 5.39 5.80 -2.46
CA LEU A 56 4.44 6.66 -1.78
C LEU A 56 3.31 6.99 -2.75
N GLU A 57 2.11 6.64 -2.34
CA GLU A 57 0.90 6.94 -3.11
C GLU A 57 -0.03 7.81 -2.29
N VAL A 58 -0.60 8.83 -2.93
CA VAL A 58 -1.54 9.76 -2.29
C VAL A 58 -2.94 9.15 -2.38
N VAL A 59 -3.62 9.07 -1.25
CA VAL A 59 -5.03 8.65 -1.18
C VAL A 59 -5.89 9.77 -0.59
N SER A 60 -7.16 9.80 -0.96
CA SER A 60 -8.08 10.85 -0.50
C SER A 60 -8.61 10.60 0.92
N ASP A 61 -8.75 9.34 1.31
CA ASP A 61 -9.16 8.92 2.65
C ASP A 61 -8.52 7.59 3.08
N LEU A 62 -8.92 7.07 4.24
CA LEU A 62 -8.42 5.82 4.80
C LEU A 62 -9.36 4.63 4.55
N SER A 63 -10.23 4.69 3.54
CA SER A 63 -11.13 3.59 3.20
C SER A 63 -10.39 2.41 2.57
N SER A 64 -11.01 1.23 2.64
CA SER A 64 -10.57 0.03 1.92
C SER A 64 -10.60 0.23 0.41
N ALA A 65 -11.59 0.94 -0.12
CA ALA A 65 -11.71 1.25 -1.55
C ALA A 65 -10.52 2.09 -2.07
N GLU A 66 -10.15 3.15 -1.35
CA GLU A 66 -8.97 3.96 -1.71
C GLU A 66 -7.68 3.15 -1.59
N PHE A 67 -7.58 2.25 -0.60
CA PHE A 67 -6.44 1.35 -0.47
C PHE A 67 -6.35 0.34 -1.64
N MET A 68 -7.47 -0.24 -2.07
CA MET A 68 -7.52 -1.16 -3.20
C MET A 68 -7.11 -0.46 -4.50
N ALA A 69 -7.63 0.74 -4.77
CA ALA A 69 -7.22 1.54 -5.93
C ALA A 69 -5.73 1.90 -5.90
N CYS A 70 -5.20 2.26 -4.73
CA CYS A 70 -3.78 2.49 -4.51
C CYS A 70 -2.93 1.24 -4.79
N LEU A 71 -3.38 0.06 -4.34
CA LEU A 71 -2.70 -1.21 -4.57
C LEU A 71 -2.66 -1.59 -6.06
N GLU A 72 -3.73 -1.33 -6.81
CA GLU A 72 -3.75 -1.50 -8.27
C GLU A 72 -2.70 -0.62 -8.95
N ILE A 73 -2.60 0.66 -8.56
CA ILE A 73 -1.60 1.60 -9.10
C ILE A 73 -0.19 1.10 -8.78
N LEU A 74 0.07 0.69 -7.55
CA LEU A 74 1.36 0.14 -7.14
C LEU A 74 1.73 -1.06 -8.00
N PHE A 75 0.82 -2.03 -8.17
CA PHE A 75 1.08 -3.25 -8.93
C PHE A 75 1.23 -2.99 -10.43
N ALA A 76 0.50 -2.02 -10.98
CA ALA A 76 0.69 -1.58 -12.37
C ALA A 76 2.09 -0.97 -12.58
N ARG A 77 2.63 -0.26 -11.59
CA ARG A 77 3.93 0.44 -11.67
C ARG A 77 5.12 -0.45 -11.31
N ARG A 78 4.98 -1.34 -10.33
CA ARG A 78 6.08 -2.09 -9.69
C ARG A 78 6.00 -3.60 -9.87
N GLY A 79 4.88 -4.10 -10.38
CA GLY A 79 4.57 -5.53 -10.39
C GLY A 79 3.92 -5.98 -9.08
N LYS A 80 3.39 -7.20 -9.09
CA LYS A 80 2.70 -7.78 -7.94
C LYS A 80 3.68 -8.17 -6.83
N SER A 81 3.38 -7.78 -5.60
CA SER A 81 4.11 -8.26 -4.42
C SER A 81 3.70 -9.69 -4.07
N ALA A 82 4.65 -10.54 -3.71
CA ALA A 82 4.38 -11.86 -3.18
C ALA A 82 3.83 -11.82 -1.74
N LYS A 83 4.31 -10.86 -0.93
CA LYS A 83 3.83 -10.65 0.44
C LYS A 83 3.75 -9.15 0.75
N LEU A 84 2.60 -8.73 1.26
CA LEU A 84 2.40 -7.39 1.80
C LEU A 84 1.96 -7.51 3.26
N PHE A 85 2.70 -6.86 4.16
CA PHE A 85 2.40 -6.79 5.58
C PHE A 85 1.73 -5.45 5.90
N SER A 86 0.75 -5.43 6.79
CA SER A 86 0.11 -4.23 7.31
C SER A 86 -0.18 -4.40 8.80
N ASP A 87 -0.64 -3.36 9.47
CA ASP A 87 -1.34 -3.53 10.74
C ASP A 87 -2.76 -4.08 10.52
N ASN A 88 -3.53 -4.23 11.61
CA ASN A 88 -4.91 -4.72 11.58
C ASN A 88 -5.93 -3.57 11.49
N ALA A 89 -5.56 -2.42 10.89
CA ALA A 89 -6.55 -1.38 10.61
C ALA A 89 -7.67 -1.93 9.71
N THR A 90 -8.89 -1.45 9.96
CA THR A 90 -10.11 -2.03 9.36
C THR A 90 -10.09 -1.96 7.84
N ASN A 91 -9.47 -0.93 7.27
CA ASN A 91 -9.32 -0.76 5.83
C ASN A 91 -8.46 -1.86 5.18
N PHE A 92 -7.33 -2.25 5.81
CA PHE A 92 -6.49 -3.33 5.34
C PHE A 92 -7.15 -4.70 5.54
N VAL A 93 -7.82 -4.89 6.69
CA VAL A 93 -8.55 -6.14 6.97
C VAL A 93 -9.66 -6.35 5.93
N GLU A 94 -10.46 -5.32 5.65
CA GLU A 94 -11.53 -5.37 4.67
C GLU A 94 -11.00 -5.60 3.25
N ALA A 95 -9.96 -4.87 2.84
CA ALA A 95 -9.33 -5.07 1.54
C ALA A 95 -8.76 -6.49 1.36
N ASN A 96 -8.16 -7.07 2.41
CA ASN A 96 -7.70 -8.46 2.39
C ASN A 96 -8.87 -9.44 2.25
N THR A 97 -10.02 -9.16 2.87
CA THR A 97 -11.24 -9.95 2.67
C THR A 97 -11.74 -9.88 1.23
N GLU A 98 -11.73 -8.70 0.60
CA GLU A 98 -12.11 -8.54 -0.81
C GLU A 98 -11.15 -9.28 -1.76
N LEU A 99 -9.84 -9.14 -1.55
CA LEU A 99 -8.83 -9.84 -2.36
C LEU A 99 -8.98 -11.36 -2.27
N LYS A 100 -9.29 -11.91 -1.10
CA LYS A 100 -9.54 -13.36 -0.93
C LYS A 100 -10.76 -13.82 -1.71
N LYS A 101 -11.87 -13.07 -1.66
CA LYS A 101 -13.07 -13.37 -2.44
C LYS A 101 -12.78 -13.38 -3.94
N LEU A 102 -12.02 -12.39 -4.42
CA LEU A 102 -11.61 -12.34 -5.84
C LEU A 102 -10.72 -13.52 -6.21
N TYR A 103 -9.78 -13.90 -5.35
CA TYR A 103 -8.92 -15.06 -5.58
C TYR A 103 -9.71 -16.37 -5.66
N GLU A 104 -10.64 -16.59 -4.72
CA GLU A 104 -11.55 -17.74 -4.78
C GLU A 104 -12.31 -17.74 -6.10
N LEU A 105 -12.96 -16.63 -6.45
CA LEU A 105 -13.68 -16.49 -7.71
C LEU A 105 -12.83 -16.71 -8.97
N LEU A 106 -11.50 -16.63 -8.91
CA LEU A 106 -10.61 -16.89 -10.05
C LEU A 106 -10.09 -18.33 -10.09
N VAL A 107 -9.92 -18.97 -8.92
CA VAL A 107 -9.41 -20.35 -8.81
C VAL A 107 -10.49 -21.39 -9.06
N TRP A 108 -11.77 -21.03 -8.88
CA TRP A 108 -12.91 -21.91 -9.16
C TRP A 108 -13.33 -21.93 -10.64
N TRP A 109 -12.62 -21.25 -11.54
CA TRP A 109 -12.76 -21.35 -13.01
C TRP A 109 -11.53 -22.01 -13.61
#